data_AF-A0AAX2ZTJ4-F1
#
_entry.id   AF-A0AAX2ZTJ4-F1
#
_cell.length_a   1.000
_cell.length_b   1.000
_cell.length_c   1.000
_cell.angle_alpha   90.00
_cell.angle_beta   90.00
_cell.angle_gamma   90.00
#
_symmetry.space_group_name_H-M   'P 1'
#
loop_
_entity.id
_entity.type
_entity.pdbx_description
1 polymer ?
#
loop_
_entity_poly.entity_id
_entity_poly.type
_entity_poly.pdbx_seq_one_letter_code
_entity_poly.pdbx_strand_id
1 'polypeptide(L)'
;MTEANAVAWELAELVGPHLGRAERAELYVSIGSGETLLPTGYLMAAVVRLRLSVPDDVIEKCVAWLEGYVGHDAESSLRELVAQFRTSTRIQPSPPQLQRRFLSVTARYRHARSNSISPEAPARSDCR
;
A
#
# COMPACT_ATOMS: atom_id res chain seq x y z
N MET A 1 9.76 -9.43 -5.77
CA MET A 1 8.76 -8.67 -4.99
C MET A 1 9.51 -8.12 -3.80
N THR A 2 9.87 -6.85 -3.82
CA THR A 2 10.82 -6.23 -2.87
C THR A 2 10.20 -6.22 -1.48
N GLU A 3 10.98 -6.49 -0.43
CA GLU A 3 10.49 -6.56 0.96
C GLU A 3 9.77 -5.29 1.41
N ALA A 4 10.10 -4.15 0.78
CA ALA A 4 9.41 -2.87 0.96
C ALA A 4 7.92 -2.90 0.66
N ASN A 5 7.47 -3.68 -0.33
CA ASN A 5 6.04 -3.79 -0.61
C ASN A 5 5.33 -4.66 0.44
N ALA A 6 6.05 -5.61 1.04
CA ALA A 6 5.48 -6.54 2.01
C ALA A 6 5.06 -5.80 3.31
N VAL A 7 5.88 -4.87 3.80
CA VAL A 7 5.55 -4.13 5.03
C VAL A 7 4.32 -3.23 4.86
N ALA A 8 4.18 -2.59 3.69
CA ALA A 8 3.03 -1.75 3.39
C ALA A 8 1.71 -2.56 3.42
N TRP A 9 1.71 -3.76 2.84
CA TRP A 9 0.55 -4.65 2.88
C TRP A 9 0.22 -5.13 4.29
N GLU A 10 1.22 -5.48 5.10
CA GLU A 10 0.99 -5.92 6.48
C GLU A 10 0.38 -4.82 7.35
N LEU A 11 0.88 -3.59 7.22
CA LEU A 11 0.27 -2.43 7.90
C LEU A 11 -1.12 -2.11 7.34
N ALA A 12 -1.35 -2.29 6.04
CA ALA A 12 -2.63 -2.04 5.41
C ALA A 12 -3.72 -3.03 5.88
N GLU A 13 -3.37 -4.27 6.17
CA GLU A 13 -4.27 -5.26 6.79
C GLU A 13 -4.62 -4.90 8.23
N LEU A 14 -3.67 -4.34 9.00
CA LEU A 14 -3.92 -3.89 10.38
C LEU A 14 -4.82 -2.66 10.43
N VAL A 15 -4.56 -1.67 9.57
CA VAL A 15 -5.25 -0.38 9.60
C VAL A 15 -6.55 -0.42 8.80
N GLY A 16 -6.62 -1.23 7.74
CA GLY A 16 -7.72 -1.27 6.76
C GLY A 16 -9.14 -1.39 7.32
N PRO A 17 -9.41 -2.14 8.41
CA PRO A 17 -10.72 -2.18 9.05
C PRO A 17 -11.19 -0.84 9.65
N HIS A 18 -10.25 0.07 9.94
CA HIS A 18 -10.49 1.36 10.59
C HIS A 18 -10.55 2.54 9.60
N LEU A 19 -10.28 2.30 8.33
CA LEU A 19 -10.27 3.34 7.29
C LEU A 19 -11.60 3.44 6.54
N GLY A 20 -11.86 4.64 6.01
CA GLY A 20 -12.97 4.84 5.09
C GLY A 20 -12.79 4.05 3.79
N ARG A 21 -13.89 3.76 3.09
CA ARG A 21 -13.83 2.99 1.82
C ARG A 21 -12.97 3.67 0.75
N ALA A 22 -13.06 5.00 0.62
CA ALA A 22 -12.32 5.76 -0.38
C ALA A 22 -10.81 5.77 -0.05
N GLU A 23 -10.48 6.12 1.19
CA GLU A 23 -9.12 6.13 1.73
C GLU A 23 -8.42 4.77 1.59
N ARG A 24 -9.11 3.68 1.93
CA ARG A 24 -8.58 2.33 1.75
C ARG A 24 -8.35 1.98 0.28
N ALA A 25 -9.23 2.41 -0.63
CA ALA A 25 -9.08 2.15 -2.06
C ALA A 25 -7.87 2.90 -2.64
N GLU A 26 -7.67 4.15 -2.24
CA GLU A 26 -6.51 4.96 -2.62
C GLU A 26 -5.21 4.33 -2.14
N LEU A 27 -5.13 3.93 -0.86
CA LEU A 27 -3.97 3.25 -0.31
C LEU A 27 -3.62 1.96 -1.05
N TYR A 28 -4.61 1.12 -1.34
CA TYR A 28 -4.37 -0.16 -2.04
C TYR A 28 -3.90 0.06 -3.47
N VAL A 29 -4.35 1.14 -4.14
CA VAL A 29 -3.87 1.52 -5.47
C VAL A 29 -2.43 2.03 -5.41
N SER A 30 -2.09 2.91 -4.47
CA SER A 30 -0.71 3.40 -4.32
C SER A 30 0.27 2.27 -3.97
N ILE A 31 -0.07 1.40 -3.02
CA ILE A 31 0.79 0.25 -2.70
C ILE A 31 0.92 -0.69 -3.92
N GLY A 32 -0.18 -0.94 -4.63
CA GLY A 32 -0.21 -1.79 -5.81
C GLY A 32 0.54 -1.23 -7.02
N SER A 33 0.70 0.11 -7.11
CA SER A 33 1.46 0.77 -8.17
C SER A 33 2.97 0.78 -7.93
N GLY A 34 3.42 0.38 -6.73
CA GLY A 34 4.82 0.37 -6.33
C GLY A 34 5.24 1.60 -5.52
N GLU A 35 4.31 2.50 -5.20
CA GLU A 35 4.54 3.59 -4.27
C GLU A 35 4.60 3.03 -2.83
N THR A 36 5.74 3.19 -2.16
CA THR A 36 5.97 2.58 -0.85
C THR A 36 6.16 3.60 0.26
N LEU A 37 6.94 4.66 0.04
CA LEU A 37 7.31 5.62 1.09
C LEU A 37 6.08 6.35 1.69
N LEU A 38 5.28 7.01 0.85
CA LEU A 38 4.12 7.78 1.30
C LEU A 38 3.01 6.88 1.89
N PRO A 39 2.58 5.77 1.25
CA PRO A 39 1.54 4.91 1.81
C PRO A 39 1.98 4.25 3.11
N THR A 40 3.24 3.81 3.21
CA THR A 40 3.78 3.19 4.43
C THR A 40 3.84 4.20 5.58
N GLY A 41 4.34 5.41 5.33
CA GLY A 41 4.34 6.47 6.34
C GLY A 41 2.94 6.85 6.82
N TYR A 42 1.98 6.95 5.89
CA TYR A 42 0.57 7.16 6.24
C TYR A 42 0.03 6.04 7.14
N LEU A 43 0.31 4.78 6.80
CA LEU A 43 -0.15 3.62 7.58
C LEU A 43 0.50 3.57 8.96
N MET A 44 1.80 3.87 9.08
CA MET A 44 2.50 3.96 10.36
C MET A 44 1.87 5.06 11.25
N ALA A 45 1.60 6.23 10.68
CA ALA A 45 0.93 7.31 11.40
C ALA A 45 -0.50 6.91 11.82
N ALA A 46 -1.23 6.20 10.98
CA ALA A 46 -2.56 5.70 11.29
C ALA A 46 -2.53 4.68 12.44
N VAL A 47 -1.55 3.77 12.48
CA VAL A 47 -1.34 2.84 13.59
C VAL A 47 -1.18 3.59 14.91
N VAL A 48 -0.30 4.59 14.96
CA VAL A 48 -0.05 5.41 16.16
C VAL A 48 -1.32 6.16 16.57
N ARG A 49 -1.97 6.84 15.62
CA ARG A 49 -3.19 7.62 15.85
C ARG A 49 -4.33 6.77 16.40
N LEU A 50 -4.51 5.58 15.85
CA LEU A 50 -5.55 4.61 16.25
C LEU A 50 -5.13 3.78 17.48
N ARG A 51 -3.88 3.93 17.94
CA ARG A 51 -3.27 3.18 19.05
C ARG A 51 -3.39 1.66 18.88
N LEU A 52 -3.24 1.19 17.64
CA LEU A 52 -3.33 -0.23 17.32
C LEU A 52 -2.14 -0.98 17.92
N SER A 53 -2.41 -2.22 18.31
CA SER A 53 -1.38 -3.17 18.69
C SER A 53 -0.75 -3.76 17.44
N VAL A 54 0.57 -3.71 17.35
CA VAL A 54 1.34 -4.18 16.20
C VAL A 54 2.10 -5.45 16.60
N PRO A 55 2.03 -6.52 15.80
CA PRO A 55 2.86 -7.70 15.99
C PRO A 55 4.35 -7.38 15.91
N ASP A 56 5.16 -8.00 16.77
CA ASP A 56 6.62 -7.76 16.81
C ASP A 56 7.31 -8.04 15.46
N ASP A 57 6.85 -9.05 14.71
CA ASP A 57 7.39 -9.37 13.38
C ASP A 57 7.13 -8.25 12.35
N VAL A 58 6.01 -7.54 12.48
CA VAL A 58 5.69 -6.38 11.63
C VAL A 58 6.56 -5.18 12.02
N ILE A 59 6.85 -5.01 13.32
CA ILE A 59 7.75 -3.97 13.82
C ILE A 59 9.17 -4.18 13.27
N GLU A 60 9.68 -5.41 13.34
CA GLU A 60 11.00 -5.76 12.79
C GLU A 60 11.08 -5.47 11.29
N LYS A 61 10.05 -5.81 10.52
CA LYS A 61 9.97 -5.49 9.09
C LYS A 61 9.91 -3.98 8.84
N CYS A 62 9.22 -3.21 9.67
CA CYS A 62 9.22 -1.75 9.59
C CYS A 62 10.63 -1.18 9.80
N VAL A 63 11.36 -1.67 10.80
CA VAL A 63 12.74 -1.25 11.06
C VAL A 63 13.64 -1.62 9.89
N ALA A 64 13.60 -2.87 9.41
CA ALA A 64 14.40 -3.33 8.28
C ALA A 64 14.09 -2.55 6.99
N TRP A 65 12.83 -2.19 6.77
CA TRP A 65 12.43 -1.34 5.65
C TRP A 65 13.03 0.06 5.75
N LEU A 66 13.08 0.65 6.95
CA LEU A 66 13.67 1.98 7.20
C LEU A 66 15.18 2.02 7.00
N GLU A 67 15.89 0.90 7.16
CA GLU A 67 17.31 0.82 6.81
C GLU A 67 17.58 1.10 5.32
N GLY A 68 16.58 0.91 4.45
CA GLY A 68 16.65 1.30 3.03
C GLY A 68 16.57 2.80 2.77
N TYR A 69 16.27 3.60 3.80
CA TYR A 69 16.08 5.05 3.72
C TYR A 69 17.09 5.83 4.57
N VAL A 70 18.21 5.21 4.96
CA VAL A 70 19.26 5.88 5.74
C VAL A 70 19.74 7.14 5.04
N GLY A 71 19.66 8.28 5.73
CA GLY A 71 20.03 9.60 5.21
C GLY A 71 18.94 10.30 4.38
N HIS A 72 17.74 9.73 4.30
CA HIS A 72 16.57 10.37 3.68
C HIS A 72 15.87 11.29 4.69
N ASP A 73 15.39 12.46 4.27
CA ASP A 73 14.78 13.46 5.18
C ASP A 73 13.60 12.90 6.00
N ALA A 74 12.81 12.02 5.38
CA ALA A 74 11.66 11.37 6.03
C ALA A 74 12.03 10.27 7.04
N GLU A 75 13.28 9.79 7.06
CA GLU A 75 13.70 8.64 7.89
C GLU A 75 13.46 8.90 9.38
N SER A 76 13.90 10.07 9.87
CA SER A 76 13.81 10.40 11.30
C SER A 76 12.37 10.39 11.80
N SER A 77 11.46 11.04 11.06
CA SER A 77 10.03 11.06 11.39
C SER A 77 9.39 9.67 11.32
N LEU A 78 9.81 8.82 10.38
CA LEU A 78 9.29 7.45 10.28
C LEU A 78 9.81 6.55 11.43
N ARG A 79 11.08 6.70 11.83
CA ARG A 79 11.63 5.99 13.00
C ARG A 79 10.91 6.39 14.29
N GLU A 80 10.57 7.67 14.45
CA GLU A 80 9.78 8.16 15.58
C GLU A 80 8.36 7.55 15.61
N LEU A 81 7.74 7.30 14.45
CA LEU A 81 6.44 6.63 14.38
C LEU A 81 6.55 5.16 14.82
N VAL A 82 7.58 4.44 14.35
CA VAL A 82 7.81 3.04 14.74
C VAL A 82 8.11 2.92 16.23
N ALA A 83 8.87 3.86 16.82
CA ALA A 83 9.13 3.89 18.26
C ALA A 83 7.86 4.07 19.12
N GLN A 84 6.78 4.60 18.55
CA GLN A 84 5.49 4.76 19.22
C GLN A 84 4.56 3.54 19.06
N PHE A 85 4.97 2.51 18.32
CA PHE A 85 4.16 1.31 18.15
C PHE A 85 4.01 0.58 19.48
N ARG A 86 2.77 0.12 19.73
CA ARG A 86 2.48 -0.73 20.89
C ARG A 86 2.70 -2.17 20.47
N THR A 87 3.62 -2.85 21.13
CA THR A 87 3.89 -4.26 20.88
C THR A 87 2.70 -5.11 21.31
N SER A 88 2.40 -6.13 20.51
CA SER A 88 1.53 -7.22 20.92
C SER A 88 2.18 -8.53 20.56
N THR A 89 2.40 -9.34 21.60
CA THR A 89 2.92 -10.69 21.45
C THR A 89 1.96 -11.48 20.58
N ARG A 90 2.33 -11.72 19.32
CA ARG A 90 1.46 -12.38 18.35
C ARG A 90 1.30 -13.85 18.70
N ILE A 91 0.25 -14.21 19.43
CA ILE A 91 -0.26 -15.58 19.52
C ILE A 91 -1.58 -15.65 18.74
N GLN A 92 -1.54 -15.65 17.40
CA GLN A 92 -2.52 -16.38 16.58
C GLN A 92 -2.23 -16.31 15.06
N PRO A 93 -2.51 -17.41 14.32
CA PRO A 93 -2.61 -17.40 12.88
C PRO A 93 -3.96 -16.79 12.47
N SER A 94 -3.97 -15.51 12.12
CA SER A 94 -5.14 -14.89 11.49
C SER A 94 -5.27 -15.47 10.06
N PRO A 95 -6.32 -16.26 9.74
CA PRO A 95 -6.60 -16.59 8.34
C PRO A 95 -6.87 -15.28 7.59
N PRO A 96 -6.50 -15.18 6.29
CA PRO A 96 -6.69 -13.96 5.53
C PRO A 96 -8.15 -13.52 5.65
N GLN A 97 -8.39 -12.38 6.29
CA GLN A 97 -9.69 -11.73 6.30
C GLN A 97 -9.88 -11.08 4.94
N LEU A 98 -9.93 -11.93 3.90
CA LEU A 98 -10.39 -11.56 2.58
C LEU A 98 -11.86 -11.21 2.77
N GLN A 99 -12.11 -9.93 3.08
CA GLN A 99 -13.44 -9.41 3.28
C GLN A 99 -14.24 -9.80 2.04
N ARG A 100 -15.22 -10.67 2.28
CA ARG A 100 -16.01 -11.48 1.34
C ARG A 100 -16.83 -10.68 0.31
N ARG A 101 -16.50 -9.40 0.12
CA ARG A 101 -17.20 -8.38 -0.67
C ARG A 101 -16.41 -7.90 -1.90
N PHE A 102 -15.16 -8.30 -2.06
CA PHE A 102 -14.30 -7.85 -3.18
C PHE A 102 -14.42 -8.67 -4.47
N LEU A 103 -15.19 -9.77 -4.49
CA LEU A 103 -15.34 -10.61 -5.70
C LEU A 103 -16.21 -10.01 -6.82
N SER A 104 -16.58 -8.72 -6.78
CA SER A 104 -17.40 -8.10 -7.84
C SER A 104 -16.67 -7.10 -8.75
N VAL A 105 -15.40 -6.73 -8.47
CA VAL A 105 -14.70 -5.67 -9.23
C VAL A 105 -13.78 -6.21 -10.34
N THR A 106 -13.20 -7.40 -10.18
CA THR A 106 -12.25 -7.96 -11.17
C THR A 106 -12.90 -8.29 -12.52
N ALA A 107 -14.24 -8.33 -12.60
CA ALA A 107 -14.96 -8.55 -13.84
C ALA A 107 -14.86 -7.38 -14.85
N ARG A 108 -14.59 -6.14 -14.40
CA ARG A 108 -14.56 -4.97 -15.30
C ARG A 108 -13.23 -4.72 -16.00
N TYR A 109 -12.12 -5.26 -15.49
CA TYR A 109 -10.79 -4.99 -16.04
C TYR A 109 -10.43 -5.83 -17.27
N ARG A 110 -11.22 -6.85 -17.63
CA ARG A 110 -10.94 -7.69 -18.80
C ARG A 110 -11.22 -7.01 -20.14
N HIS A 111 -11.96 -5.91 -20.19
CA HIS A 111 -12.41 -5.31 -21.46
C HIS A 111 -11.63 -4.07 -21.93
N ALA A 112 -10.69 -3.53 -21.15
CA ALA A 112 -9.97 -2.31 -21.52
C ALA A 112 -8.61 -2.55 -22.23
N ARG A 113 -8.20 -3.81 -22.46
CA ARG A 113 -6.92 -4.16 -23.12
C ARG A 113 -7.12 -4.67 -24.55
N SER A 114 -7.99 -4.04 -25.32
CA SER A 114 -8.07 -4.29 -26.78
C SER A 114 -7.95 -3.03 -27.64
N ASN A 115 -7.69 -1.85 -27.05
CA ASN A 115 -7.60 -0.63 -27.85
C ASN A 115 -6.35 0.19 -27.51
N SER A 116 -5.16 -0.29 -27.91
CA SER A 116 -3.97 0.57 -28.10
C SER A 116 -2.78 -0.22 -28.70
N ILE A 117 -2.87 -0.51 -30.00
CA ILE A 117 -1.74 -0.71 -30.93
C ILE A 117 -2.30 -0.16 -32.26
N SER A 118 -1.84 0.91 -32.92
CA SER A 118 -0.61 1.70 -32.88
C SER A 118 -0.87 3.12 -33.44
N PRO A 119 0.07 4.07 -33.27
CA PRO A 119 0.08 5.39 -33.90
C PRO A 119 0.98 5.45 -35.14
N GLU A 120 0.58 6.19 -36.19
CA GLU A 120 1.40 6.81 -37.25
C GLU A 120 0.43 7.33 -38.33
N ALA A 121 0.55 8.45 -39.03
CA ALA A 121 1.30 9.71 -39.01
C ALA A 121 0.56 10.62 -40.06
N PRO A 122 0.81 11.94 -40.15
CA PRO A 122 -0.06 12.87 -40.88
C PRO A 122 0.43 13.16 -42.32
N ALA A 123 -0.47 13.35 -43.29
CA ALA A 123 -0.29 14.28 -44.43
C ALA A 123 -1.46 14.31 -45.45
N ARG A 124 -1.99 15.54 -45.62
CA ARG A 124 -2.28 16.26 -46.89
C ARG A 124 -3.46 15.90 -47.81
N SER A 125 -4.23 16.98 -48.06
CA SER A 125 -4.74 17.52 -49.33
C SER A 125 -5.88 16.85 -50.12
N ASP A 126 -6.98 17.62 -50.14
CA ASP A 126 -7.68 18.19 -51.30
C ASP A 126 -8.61 17.36 -52.20
N CYS A 127 -9.74 18.03 -52.49
CA CYS A 127 -10.54 18.03 -53.72
C CYS A 127 -11.21 16.72 -54.18
N ARG A 128 -12.55 16.65 -54.09
CA ARG A 128 -13.49 17.15 -55.12
C ARG A 128 -14.93 16.94 -54.68
#